data_AF-A0A1C6HHW5-F1
#
_entry.id   AF-A0A1C6HHW5-F1
#
_cell.length_a   1.000
_cell.length_b   1.000
_cell.length_c   1.000
_cell.angle_alpha   90.00
_cell.angle_beta   90.00
_cell.angle_gamma   90.00
#
_symmetry.space_group_name_H-M   'P 1'
#
loop_
_entity.id
_entity.type
_entity.pdbx_description
1 polymer ?
#
loop_
_entity_poly.entity_id
_entity_poly.type
_entity_poly.pdbx_seq_one_letter_code
_entity_poly.pdbx_strand_id
1 'polypeptide(L)'
;MTREKAIEVLENHTQYFVSVQDLVALNIAIDALYPVSREQVEKVWKGCSWCNNEGKKPENWECSLLDDCGFSVVVGDEVVWTNAEFCPVCGKPLTDNAVDTLIKRLEALKDESQTD
;
A
#
# COMPACT_ATOMS: atom_id res chain seq x y z
N MET A 1 -17.65 18.48 10.00
CA MET A 1 -17.69 18.37 8.53
C MET A 1 -17.06 17.04 8.16
N THR A 2 -17.76 16.16 7.42
CA THR A 2 -17.19 14.88 6.99
C THR A 2 -16.32 15.08 5.75
N ARG A 3 -15.42 14.13 5.46
CA ARG A 3 -14.52 14.17 4.30
C ARG A 3 -15.30 14.30 2.99
N GLU A 4 -16.36 13.52 2.85
CA GLU A 4 -17.23 13.51 1.66
C GLU A 4 -17.91 14.87 1.48
N LYS A 5 -18.31 15.49 2.59
CA LYS A 5 -18.91 16.83 2.58
C LYS A 5 -17.89 17.91 2.20
N ALA A 6 -16.62 17.75 2.56
CA ALA A 6 -15.56 18.66 2.16
C ALA A 6 -15.25 18.53 0.66
N ILE A 7 -15.19 17.31 0.13
CA ILE A 7 -15.02 17.05 -1.31
C ILE A 7 -16.17 17.67 -2.11
N GLU A 8 -17.42 17.42 -1.71
CA GLU A 8 -18.61 17.97 -2.37
C GLU A 8 -18.58 19.51 -2.43
N VAL A 9 -18.12 20.17 -1.37
CA VAL A 9 -17.98 21.63 -1.33
C VAL A 9 -16.89 22.12 -2.29
N LEU A 10 -15.73 21.45 -2.32
CA LEU A 10 -14.61 21.83 -3.19
C LEU A 10 -14.95 21.59 -4.67
N GLU A 11 -15.54 20.45 -5.01
CA GLU A 11 -15.99 20.14 -6.37
C GLU A 11 -17.02 21.16 -6.88
N ASN A 12 -18.02 21.50 -6.06
CA ASN A 12 -18.98 22.56 -6.41
C ASN A 12 -18.31 23.93 -6.60
N HIS A 13 -17.25 24.22 -5.85
CA HIS A 13 -16.52 25.49 -6.00
C HIS A 13 -15.76 25.54 -7.34
N THR A 14 -15.28 24.42 -7.86
CA THR A 14 -14.62 24.35 -9.18
C THR A 14 -15.57 24.58 -10.37
N GLN A 15 -16.89 24.51 -10.17
CA GLN A 15 -17.91 24.69 -11.20
C GLN A 15 -18.16 26.15 -11.62
N TYR A 16 -17.73 27.12 -10.81
CA TYR A 16 -17.87 28.55 -11.09
C TYR A 16 -16.65 29.10 -11.84
N PHE A 17 -16.66 30.38 -12.23
CA PHE A 17 -15.48 31.01 -12.83
C PHE A 17 -14.39 31.18 -11.76
N VAL A 18 -13.50 30.19 -11.70
CA VAL A 18 -12.38 30.14 -10.76
C VAL A 18 -11.10 30.47 -11.52
N SER A 19 -10.20 31.23 -10.90
CA SER A 19 -8.90 31.51 -11.52
C SER A 19 -8.10 30.21 -11.68
N VAL A 20 -7.22 30.14 -12.69
CA VAL A 20 -6.41 28.92 -12.91
C VAL A 20 -5.56 28.57 -11.69
N GLN A 21 -5.09 29.58 -10.94
CA GLN A 21 -4.32 29.39 -9.71
C GLN A 21 -5.17 28.76 -8.60
N ASP A 22 -6.42 29.20 -8.45
CA ASP A 22 -7.34 28.66 -7.45
C ASP A 22 -7.79 27.24 -7.81
N LEU A 23 -7.91 26.91 -9.11
CA LEU A 23 -8.20 25.53 -9.56
C LEU A 23 -7.09 24.55 -9.16
N VAL A 24 -5.81 24.95 -9.32
CA VAL A 24 -4.67 24.12 -8.89
C VAL A 24 -4.72 23.90 -7.38
N ALA A 25 -4.98 24.95 -6.59
CA ALA A 25 -5.09 24.83 -5.13
C ALA A 25 -6.25 23.92 -4.69
N LEU A 26 -7.40 24.01 -5.37
CA LEU A 26 -8.57 23.16 -5.09
C LEU A 26 -8.28 21.68 -5.41
N ASN A 27 -7.61 21.39 -6.53
CA ASN A 27 -7.21 20.03 -6.88
C ASN A 27 -6.24 19.43 -5.86
N ILE A 28 -5.22 20.19 -5.45
CA ILE A 28 -4.28 19.77 -4.38
C ILE A 28 -5.04 19.48 -3.08
N ALA A 29 -6.01 20.33 -2.71
CA ALA A 29 -6.83 20.13 -1.52
C ALA A 29 -7.70 18.86 -1.62
N ILE A 30 -8.31 18.59 -2.78
CA ILE A 30 -9.07 17.36 -3.03
C ILE A 30 -8.13 16.14 -2.96
N ASP A 31 -6.94 16.21 -3.54
CA ASP A 31 -5.99 15.11 -3.52
C ASP A 31 -5.46 14.78 -2.13
N ALA A 32 -5.22 15.79 -1.30
CA ALA A 32 -4.89 15.60 0.11
C ALA A 32 -6.03 14.93 0.90
N LEU A 33 -7.28 15.11 0.45
CA LEU A 33 -8.44 14.37 0.98
C LEU A 33 -8.50 12.94 0.46
N TYR A 34 -7.67 12.51 -0.48
CA TYR A 34 -7.52 11.12 -0.92
C TYR A 34 -6.14 10.55 -0.57
N PRO A 35 -5.82 10.40 0.74
CA PRO A 35 -4.60 9.71 1.14
C PRO A 35 -4.65 8.24 0.74
N VAL A 36 -3.48 7.63 0.58
CA VAL A 36 -3.41 6.18 0.35
C VAL A 36 -3.71 5.49 1.67
N SER A 37 -4.89 4.89 1.81
CA SER A 37 -5.27 4.21 3.04
C SER A 37 -4.75 2.78 3.09
N ARG A 38 -4.56 2.27 4.31
CA ARG A 38 -4.25 0.86 4.56
C ARG A 38 -5.28 -0.06 3.91
N GLU A 39 -6.57 0.24 4.03
CA GLU A 39 -7.64 -0.54 3.41
C GLU A 39 -7.51 -0.61 1.87
N GLN A 40 -7.07 0.49 1.23
CA GLN A 40 -6.81 0.49 -0.22
C GLN A 40 -5.64 -0.42 -0.57
N VAL A 41 -4.54 -0.34 0.20
CA VAL A 41 -3.37 -1.21 0.00
C VAL A 41 -3.74 -2.68 0.18
N GLU A 42 -4.46 -3.04 1.23
CA GLU A 42 -4.90 -4.42 1.49
C GLU A 42 -5.89 -4.93 0.41
N LYS A 43 -6.73 -4.05 -0.13
CA LYS A 43 -7.65 -4.39 -1.23
C LYS A 43 -6.92 -4.67 -2.54
N VAL A 44 -5.81 -3.99 -2.81
CA VAL A 44 -4.95 -4.20 -4.00
C VAL A 44 -4.08 -5.44 -3.80
N TRP A 45 -3.38 -5.53 -2.67
CA TRP A 45 -2.52 -6.65 -2.32
C TRP A 45 -3.25 -7.71 -1.49
N LYS A 46 -4.27 -8.33 -2.09
CA LYS A 46 -5.06 -9.42 -1.47
C LYS A 46 -4.22 -10.63 -1.08
N GLY A 47 -3.07 -10.80 -1.72
CA GLY A 47 -2.20 -11.95 -1.55
C GLY A 47 -2.54 -13.11 -2.48
N CYS A 48 -1.60 -14.02 -2.64
CA CYS A 48 -1.74 -15.24 -3.41
C CYS A 48 -2.02 -16.44 -2.49
N SER A 49 -2.27 -17.61 -3.10
CA SER A 49 -2.46 -18.87 -2.38
C SER A 49 -1.28 -19.28 -1.48
N TRP A 50 -0.11 -18.66 -1.65
CA TRP A 50 1.07 -18.88 -0.82
C TRP A 50 1.02 -18.06 0.48
N CYS A 51 0.83 -16.74 0.42
CA CYS A 51 0.83 -15.89 1.63
C CYS A 51 -0.51 -15.88 2.39
N ASN A 52 -1.58 -16.42 1.79
CA ASN A 52 -2.89 -16.49 2.43
C ASN A 52 -3.19 -17.86 3.05
N ASN A 53 -2.33 -18.87 2.84
CA ASN A 53 -2.48 -20.18 3.48
C ASN A 53 -1.56 -20.27 4.70
N GLU A 54 -2.13 -20.18 5.88
CA GLU A 54 -1.48 -20.69 7.08
C GLU A 54 -1.40 -22.23 6.98
N GLY A 55 -0.19 -22.79 6.99
CA GLY A 55 0.02 -24.22 7.22
C GLY A 55 0.04 -25.17 6.01
N LYS A 56 0.02 -24.71 4.76
CA LYS A 56 0.30 -25.56 3.58
C LYS A 56 1.61 -25.17 2.90
N LYS A 57 2.70 -25.76 3.40
CA LYS A 57 4.05 -25.73 2.83
C LYS A 57 4.08 -26.60 1.56
N PRO A 58 4.55 -26.12 0.39
CA PRO A 58 5.05 -27.00 -0.66
C PRO A 58 6.16 -27.88 -0.09
N GLU A 59 6.33 -29.12 -0.58
CA GLU A 59 7.23 -30.15 -0.01
C GLU A 59 8.70 -29.73 0.16
N ASN A 60 9.12 -28.59 -0.42
CA ASN A 60 10.48 -28.05 -0.36
C ASN A 60 10.56 -26.62 0.22
N TRP A 61 9.49 -26.09 0.81
CA TRP A 61 9.44 -24.71 1.30
C TRP A 61 8.82 -24.64 2.69
N GLU A 62 9.67 -24.65 3.71
CA GLU A 62 9.22 -24.50 5.10
C GLU A 62 8.94 -23.04 5.47
N CYS A 63 7.76 -22.54 5.11
CA CYS A 63 7.22 -21.34 5.72
C CYS A 63 6.66 -21.64 7.10
N SER A 64 7.42 -21.30 8.14
CA SER A 64 6.88 -21.21 9.49
C SER A 64 6.71 -19.73 9.80
N LEU A 65 5.50 -19.20 9.64
CA LEU A 65 5.09 -17.91 10.23
C LEU A 65 4.92 -18.09 11.75
N LEU A 66 5.88 -18.72 12.43
CA LEU A 66 5.74 -19.08 13.84
C LEU A 66 6.09 -17.89 14.75
N ASP A 67 6.77 -16.85 14.24
CA ASP A 67 7.35 -15.78 15.06
C ASP A 67 7.49 -14.48 14.25
N ASP A 68 7.62 -13.34 14.95
CA ASP A 68 7.75 -11.97 14.44
C ASP A 68 8.98 -11.69 13.54
N CYS A 69 9.77 -12.73 13.21
CA CYS A 69 11.17 -12.64 12.75
C CYS A 69 11.49 -13.40 11.44
N GLY A 70 10.53 -13.63 10.55
CA GLY A 70 10.87 -13.84 9.13
C GLY A 70 10.87 -15.25 8.55
N PHE A 71 11.13 -15.27 7.25
CA PHE A 71 11.05 -16.35 6.26
C PHE A 71 12.37 -17.13 6.17
N SER A 72 12.33 -18.45 6.04
CA SER A 72 13.50 -19.24 5.68
C SER A 72 13.44 -19.69 4.21
N VAL A 73 14.50 -19.40 3.44
CA VAL A 73 14.74 -20.03 2.13
C VAL A 73 15.74 -21.14 2.35
N VAL A 74 15.45 -22.33 1.85
CA VAL A 74 16.47 -23.38 1.72
C VAL A 74 17.12 -23.24 0.34
N VAL A 75 18.42 -22.92 0.31
CA VAL A 75 19.24 -22.96 -0.91
C VAL A 75 20.27 -24.08 -0.74
N GLY A 76 20.02 -25.25 -1.33
CA GLY A 76 20.84 -26.44 -1.06
C GLY A 76 20.55 -27.03 0.31
N ASP A 77 21.58 -27.21 1.15
CA ASP A 77 21.46 -27.71 2.54
C ASP A 77 21.44 -26.57 3.59
N GLU A 78 21.49 -25.30 3.16
CA GLU A 78 21.54 -24.15 4.06
C GLU A 78 20.16 -23.49 4.22
N VAL A 79 19.77 -23.28 5.48
CA VAL A 79 18.58 -22.51 5.86
C VAL A 79 18.97 -21.05 5.97
N VAL A 80 18.59 -20.24 4.98
CA VAL A 80 18.79 -18.78 5.00
C VAL A 80 17.58 -18.14 5.64
N TRP A 81 17.77 -17.59 6.85
CA TRP A 81 16.76 -16.79 7.55
C TRP A 81 16.76 -15.37 7.00
N THR A 82 15.63 -14.91 6.47
CA THR A 82 15.44 -13.57 5.93
C THR A 82 14.15 -12.98 6.47
N ASN A 83 14.19 -11.74 6.95
CA ASN A 83 12.98 -11.01 7.32
C ASN A 83 12.25 -10.59 6.04
N ALA A 84 11.47 -11.48 5.44
CA ALA A 84 10.68 -11.14 4.26
C ALA A 84 9.51 -10.24 4.68
N GLU A 85 9.74 -8.92 4.64
CA GLU A 85 8.71 -7.89 4.85
C GLU A 85 7.62 -7.94 3.77
N PHE A 86 7.93 -8.52 2.60
CA PHE A 86 7.03 -8.67 1.46
C PHE A 86 7.04 -10.11 0.95
N CYS A 87 5.90 -10.56 0.43
CA CYS A 87 5.75 -11.85 -0.20
C CYS A 87 6.63 -11.93 -1.47
N PRO A 88 7.56 -12.88 -1.57
CA PRO A 88 8.43 -13.02 -2.75
C PRO A 88 7.66 -13.43 -4.01
N VAL A 89 6.46 -14.01 -3.86
CA VAL A 89 5.64 -14.48 -4.98
C VAL A 89 4.75 -13.38 -5.55
N CYS A 90 4.14 -12.54 -4.71
CA CYS A 90 3.13 -11.57 -5.15
C CYS A 90 3.36 -10.13 -4.64
N GLY A 91 4.44 -9.89 -3.88
CA GLY A 91 4.78 -8.58 -3.34
C GLY A 91 3.86 -8.07 -2.24
N LYS A 92 2.88 -8.87 -1.75
CA LYS A 92 2.02 -8.47 -0.63
C LYS A 92 2.89 -8.16 0.60
N PRO A 93 2.75 -6.99 1.24
CA PRO A 93 3.39 -6.73 2.54
C PRO A 93 2.88 -7.71 3.59
N LEU A 94 3.81 -8.34 4.31
CA LEU A 94 3.52 -9.37 5.31
C LEU A 94 3.46 -8.82 6.73
N THR A 95 4.01 -7.62 6.96
CA THR A 95 4.02 -6.95 8.27
C THR A 95 3.38 -5.57 8.20
N ASP A 96 2.89 -5.09 9.34
CA ASP A 96 2.32 -3.74 9.46
C ASP A 96 3.35 -2.65 9.09
N ASN A 97 4.62 -2.83 9.48
CA ASN A 97 5.70 -1.91 9.12
C ASN A 97 5.94 -1.86 7.59
N ALA A 98 5.83 -3.01 6.92
CA ALA A 98 5.94 -3.09 5.47
C ALA A 98 4.77 -2.40 4.77
N VAL A 99 3.54 -2.56 5.31
CA VAL A 99 2.35 -1.85 4.82
C VAL A 99 2.53 -0.34 4.96
N ASP A 100 2.92 0.14 6.14
CA ASP A 100 3.05 1.58 6.40
C ASP A 100 4.19 2.21 5.57
N THR A 101 5.29 1.49 5.37
CA THR A 101 6.39 1.92 4.49
C THR A 101 5.94 1.98 3.03
N LEU A 102 5.12 1.01 2.59
CA LEU A 102 4.55 1.00 1.24
C LEU A 102 3.57 2.17 1.04
N ILE A 103 2.71 2.47 2.01
CA ILE A 103 1.81 3.62 1.98
C ILE A 103 2.60 4.92 1.78
N LYS A 104 3.62 5.16 2.59
CA LYS A 104 4.46 6.37 2.47
C LYS A 104 5.12 6.51 1.10
N ARG A 105 5.56 5.40 0.51
CA ARG A 105 6.14 5.40 -0.85
C ARG A 105 5.09 5.70 -1.91
N LEU A 106 3.89 5.14 -1.78
CA LEU A 106 2.78 5.39 -2.70
C LEU A 106 2.29 6.84 -2.61
N GLU A 107 2.27 7.42 -1.42
CA GLU A 107 1.97 8.85 -1.22
C GLU A 107 3.02 9.73 -1.89
N ALA A 108 4.32 9.45 -1.71
CA ALA A 108 5.37 10.21 -2.37
C ALA A 108 5.31 10.15 -3.91
N LEU A 109 4.99 8.97 -4.47
CA LEU A 109 4.83 8.80 -5.93
C LEU A 109 3.58 9.52 -6.47
N LYS A 110 2.51 9.62 -5.68
CA LYS A 110 1.31 10.37 -6.06
C LYS A 110 1.68 11.83 -6.32
N ASP A 111 2.48 12.43 -5.45
CA ASP A 111 2.90 13.83 -5.56
C ASP A 111 3.82 14.06 -6.78
N GLU A 112 4.68 13.11 -7.14
CA GLU A 112 5.57 13.21 -8.31
C GLU A 112 4.81 13.10 -9.64
N SER A 113 3.79 12.24 -9.73
CA SER A 113 2.99 12.03 -10.95
C SER A 113 2.14 13.24 -11.38
N GLN A 114 2.02 14.24 -10.53
CA GLN A 114 1.28 15.48 -10.81
C GLN A 114 2.15 16.62 -11.39
N THR A 115 3.45 16.35 -11.65
CA THR A 115 4.41 17.37 -12.10
C THR A 115 4.74 17.37 -13.60
N ASP A 116 3.99 16.63 -14.42
CA ASP A 116 4.13 16.61 -15.90
C ASP A 116 3.05 17.42 -16.64
#